data_AF-A0A7R9N4K9-F1
#
_entry.id   AF-A0A7R9N4K9-F1
#
_cell.length_a   1.000
_cell.length_b   1.000
_cell.length_c   1.000
_cell.angle_alpha   90.00
_cell.angle_beta   90.00
_cell.angle_gamma   90.00
#
_symmetry.space_group_name_H-M   'P 1'
#
loop_
_entity.id
_entity.type
_entity.pdbx_description
1 polymer ?
#
loop_
_entity_poly.entity_id
_entity_poly.type
_entity_poly.pdbx_seq_one_letter_code
_entity_poly.pdbx_strand_id
1 'polypeptide(L)' 'MIIKAVYENNVLKPLEKLVLKEGEEVEIEVKKSPIDRLESVIKISKRGWVDELIENPDLEPI' A
#
# COMPACT_ATOMS: atom_id res chain seq x y z
N MET A 1 -6.32 -17.90 5.09
CA MET A 1 -5.17 -18.19 4.20
C MET A 1 -4.63 -16.86 3.72
N ILE A 2 -3.31 -16.67 3.64
CA ILE A 2 -2.71 -15.44 3.10
C ILE A 2 -2.06 -15.82 1.77
N ILE A 3 -2.58 -15.26 0.68
CA ILE A 3 -2.08 -15.51 -0.68
C ILE A 3 -1.28 -14.28 -1.09
N LYS A 4 -0.06 -14.49 -1.61
CA LYS A 4 0.70 -13.42 -2.24
C LYS A 4 0.27 -13.31 -3.70
N ALA A 5 0.09 -12.09 -4.17
CA ALA A 5 -0.26 -11.79 -5.54
C ALA A 5 0.57 -10.60 -6.05
N VAL A 6 0.79 -10.57 -7.36
CA VAL A 6 1.37 -9.42 -8.06
C VAL A 6 0.27 -8.68 -8.80
N TYR A 7 0.30 -7.34 -8.73
CA TYR A 7 -0.60 -6.49 -9.51
C TYR A 7 0.09 -6.06 -10.80
N GLU A 8 -0.38 -6.57 -11.93
CA GLU A 8 0.18 -6.26 -13.26
C GLU A 8 -0.94 -6.12 -14.28
N ASN A 9 -0.82 -5.15 -15.18
CA ASN A 9 -1.82 -4.90 -16.24
C ASN A 9 -3.25 -4.78 -15.72
N ASN A 10 -3.40 -4.13 -14.55
CA ASN A 10 -4.67 -3.94 -13.84
C ASN A 10 -5.33 -5.23 -13.30
N VAL A 11 -4.58 -6.33 -13.15
CA VAL A 11 -5.08 -7.62 -12.66
C VAL A 11 -4.22 -8.12 -11.49
N LEU A 12 -4.85 -8.63 -10.42
CA LEU A 12 -4.17 -9.35 -9.33
C LEU A 12 -3.94 -10.80 -9.75
N LYS A 13 -2.67 -11.22 -9.82
CA LYS A 13 -2.27 -12.58 -10.19
C LYS A 13 -1.64 -13.26 -8.97
N PRO A 14 -2.20 -14.37 -8.47
CA PRO A 14 -1.59 -15.10 -7.35
C PRO A 14 -0.23 -15.69 -7.77
N LEU A 15 0.72 -15.73 -6.85
CA LEU A 15 2.05 -16.33 -7.08
C LEU A 15 2.04 -17.86 -7.03
N GLU A 16 0.92 -18.44 -6.61
CA GLU A 16 0.71 -19.88 -6.49
C GLU A 16 -0.68 -20.26 -7.00
N LYS A 17 -0.86 -21.54 -7.35
CA LYS A 17 -2.16 -22.04 -7.81
C LYS A 17 -3.14 -22.09 -6.64
N LEU A 18 -4.31 -21.49 -6.84
CA LEU A 18 -5.39 -21.50 -5.85
C LEU A 18 -6.31 -22.69 -6.08
N VAL A 19 -6.82 -23.25 -4.98
CA VAL A 19 -7.78 -24.38 -4.97
C VAL A 19 -9.16 -23.86 -4.58
N LEU A 20 -9.62 -22.82 -5.29
CA LEU A 20 -10.94 -22.21 -5.09
C LEU A 20 -11.96 -22.86 -6.03
N LYS A 21 -13.24 -22.85 -5.66
CA LYS A 21 -14.32 -23.28 -6.55
C LYS A 21 -14.58 -22.21 -7.62
N GLU A 22 -15.11 -22.64 -8.76
CA GLU A 22 -15.55 -21.71 -9.79
C GLU A 22 -16.68 -20.82 -9.25
N GLY A 23 -16.54 -19.50 -9.43
CA GLY A 23 -17.47 -18.50 -8.90
C GLY A 23 -17.33 -18.18 -7.41
N GLU A 24 -16.30 -18.72 -6.72
CA GLU A 24 -16.06 -18.41 -5.31
C GLU A 24 -15.60 -16.95 -5.13
N GLU A 25 -16.37 -16.17 -4.36
CA GLU A 25 -16.03 -14.79 -4.01
C GLU A 25 -15.00 -14.76 -2.87
N VAL A 26 -14.03 -13.85 -2.98
CA VAL A 26 -13.00 -13.65 -1.97
C VAL A 26 -12.82 -12.17 -1.67
N GLU A 27 -12.52 -11.86 -0.41
CA GLU A 27 -12.17 -10.51 0.03
C GLU A 27 -10.65 -10.30 -0.07
N ILE A 28 -10.24 -9.11 -0.48
CA ILE A 28 -8.83 -8.75 -0.67
C ILE A 28 -8.45 -7.65 0.32
N GLU A 29 -7.47 -7.93 1.17
CA GLU A 29 -6.85 -6.93 2.02
C GLU A 29 -5.50 -6.50 1.43
N VAL A 30 -5.36 -5.21 1.11
CA VAL A 30 -4.09 -4.62 0.67
C VAL A 30 -3.37 -4.00 1.87
N LYS A 31 -2.32 -4.67 2.36
CA LYS A 31 -1.49 -4.15 3.44
C LYS A 31 -0.57 -3.06 2.90
N LYS A 32 -0.90 -1.81 3.21
CA LYS A 32 -0.03 -0.64 2.99
C LYS A 32 0.90 -0.47 4.17
N SER A 33 2.17 -0.15 3.92
CA SER A 33 3.11 0.25 4.98
C SER A 33 2.59 1.53 5.67
N PRO A 34 2.91 1.77 6.96
CA PRO A 34 2.64 3.06 7.59
C PRO A 34 3.16 4.25 6.78
N ILE A 35 4.26 4.06 6.04
CA ILE A 35 4.86 5.08 5.16
C ILE A 35 3.95 5.39 3.95
N ASP A 36 3.32 4.37 3.35
CA ASP A 36 2.38 4.54 2.23
C ASP A 36 1.09 5.26 2.66
N ARG A 37 0.68 5.06 3.92
CA ARG A 37 -0.44 5.80 4.51
C ARG A 37 -0.08 7.26 4.71
N LEU A 38 1.14 7.55 5.17
CA LEU A 38 1.62 8.92 5.34
C LEU A 38 1.66 9.66 4.00
N GLU A 39 2.18 9.05 2.93
CA GLU A 39 2.16 9.62 1.57
C GLU A 39 0.75 10.01 1.10
N SER A 40 -0.22 9.14 1.37
CA SER A 40 -1.62 9.35 0.96
C SER A 40 -2.27 10.52 1.73
N VAL A 41 -1.90 10.73 3.00
CA VAL A 41 -2.38 11.84 3.83
C VAL A 41 -1.62 13.15 3.52
N ILE A 42 -0.30 13.07 3.31
CA ILE A 42 0.56 14.18 2.89
C ILE A 42 0.08 14.83 1.60
N LYS A 43 -0.22 14.00 0.59
CA LYS A 43 -0.71 14.47 -0.73
C LYS A 43 -1.99 15.30 -0.60
N ILE A 44 -2.77 15.10 0.45
CA ILE A 44 -4.01 15.82 0.73
C ILE A 44 -3.75 17.13 1.51
N SER A 45 -2.65 17.25 2.27
CA SER A 45 -2.56 18.30 3.30
C SER A 45 -1.43 19.33 3.23
N LYS A 46 -0.35 19.18 2.44
CA LYS A 46 0.62 20.27 2.07
C LYS A 46 1.92 19.64 1.56
N ARG A 47 2.41 20.03 0.38
CA ARG A 47 3.70 19.55 -0.16
C ARG A 47 4.93 20.07 0.60
N GLY A 48 4.87 21.29 1.18
CA GLY A 48 6.08 21.98 1.64
C GLY A 48 6.79 21.41 2.87
N TRP A 49 6.12 20.65 3.74
CA TRP A 49 6.72 20.17 5.00
C TRP A 49 7.40 18.80 4.87
N VAL A 50 7.12 18.07 3.78
CA VAL A 50 7.58 16.69 3.61
C VAL A 50 8.95 16.62 2.98
N ASP A 51 9.23 17.54 2.06
CA ASP A 51 10.55 17.68 1.47
C ASP A 51 11.59 18.02 2.56
N GLU A 52 11.22 18.83 3.55
CA GLU A 52 12.09 19.25 4.66
C GLU A 52 12.41 18.12 5.66
N LEU A 53 11.47 17.18 5.88
CA LEU A 53 11.68 15.99 6.72
C LEU A 53 12.51 14.90 6.03
N ILE A 54 12.39 14.75 4.71
CA ILE A 54 13.23 13.82 3.94
C ILE A 54 14.69 14.29 3.98
N GLU A 55 14.91 15.59 3.93
CA GLU A 55 16.25 16.18 4.01
C GLU A 55 16.81 16.21 5.43
N ASN A 56 15.95 16.27 6.47
CA ASN A 56 16.35 16.29 7.87
C ASN A 56 15.46 15.37 8.73
N PRO A 57 15.81 14.08 8.90
CA PRO A 57 14.98 13.09 9.59
C PRO A 57 14.83 13.31 11.11
N ASP A 58 15.59 14.24 11.70
CA ASP A 58 15.63 14.50 13.15
C ASP A 58 14.76 15.70 13.61
N LEU A 59 13.91 16.25 12.74
CA LEU A 59 13.05 17.38 13.11
C LEU A 59 11.79 16.91 13.86
N GLU A 60 11.59 17.44 15.07
CA GLU A 60 10.36 17.24 15.85
C GLU A 60 9.30 18.28 15.49
N PRO A 61 8.02 17.91 15.37
CA PRO A 61 6.93 18.85 15.08
C PRO A 61 6.66 19.77 16.29
N ILE A 62 6.48 21.07 16.03
CA ILE A 62 6.13 22.13 17.01
C ILE A 62 4.64 22.12 17.35
#